data_AF-W7N8F0-F1
#
_entry.id   AF-W7N8F0-F1
#
_cell.length_a   1.000
_cell.length_b   1.000
_cell.length_c   1.000
_cell.angle_alpha   90.00
_cell.angle_beta   90.00
_cell.angle_gamma   90.00
#
_symmetry.space_group_name_H-M   'P 1'
#
loop_
_entity.id
_entity.type
_entity.pdbx_description
1 polymer ?
#
loop_
_entity_poly.entity_id
_entity_poly.type
_entity_poly.pdbx_seq_one_letter_code
_entity_poly.pdbx_strand_id
1 'polypeptide(L)'
;MTLHGVLQDFGGIVSVRFIIGIFEVGLFPGAVTMLNKWYTKYELATRLSLFYTASALSGAFSGLLAYAIAKMDGVAGQEGWRWIFLLEGITTVLMGVITPFLLPDTPERRPKWLTEEESDYLIRRIVAENGGERANEEGQKLTLALIKDVVTD
;
A
#
# COMPACT_ATOMS: atom_id res chain seq x y z
N MET A 1 -3.24 -3.62 -13.19
CA MET A 1 -3.41 -5.01 -13.66
C MET A 1 -4.55 -5.19 -14.68
N THR A 2 -5.73 -4.58 -14.51
CA THR A 2 -6.88 -4.74 -15.44
C THR A 2 -6.57 -4.50 -16.92
N LEU A 3 -5.77 -3.47 -17.24
CA LEU A 3 -5.39 -3.12 -18.61
C LEU A 3 -4.53 -4.19 -19.30
N HIS A 4 -3.76 -5.01 -18.55
CA HIS A 4 -2.97 -6.10 -19.13
C HIS A 4 -3.85 -7.17 -19.78
N GLY A 5 -5.06 -7.39 -19.26
CA GLY A 5 -6.01 -8.36 -19.81
C GLY A 5 -6.67 -7.90 -21.11
N VAL A 6 -6.61 -6.61 -21.47
CA VAL A 6 -7.29 -6.06 -22.66
C VAL A 6 -6.33 -5.85 -23.83
N LEU A 7 -5.06 -5.57 -23.54
CA LEU A 7 -4.05 -5.26 -24.54
C LEU A 7 -3.61 -6.52 -25.32
N GLN A 8 -3.43 -6.35 -26.63
CA GLN A 8 -2.93 -7.40 -27.53
C GLN A 8 -1.57 -7.06 -28.17
N ASP A 9 -1.02 -5.88 -27.86
CA ASP A 9 0.26 -5.40 -28.37
C ASP A 9 1.37 -5.52 -27.32
N PHE A 10 2.55 -5.97 -27.73
CA PHE A 10 3.71 -6.15 -26.83
C PHE A 10 4.18 -4.82 -26.24
N GLY A 11 4.21 -3.75 -27.04
CA GLY A 11 4.57 -2.41 -26.57
C GLY A 11 3.59 -1.92 -25.52
N GLY A 12 2.29 -2.13 -25.73
CA GLY A 12 1.25 -1.81 -24.75
C GLY A 12 1.46 -2.52 -23.40
N ILE A 13 1.77 -3.82 -23.42
CA ILE A 13 2.02 -4.60 -22.20
C ILE A 13 3.22 -4.03 -21.42
N VAL A 14 4.32 -3.72 -22.12
CA VAL A 14 5.53 -3.16 -21.50
C VAL A 14 5.26 -1.78 -20.90
N SER A 15 4.56 -0.90 -21.61
CA SER A 15 4.21 0.43 -21.11
C SER A 15 3.35 0.38 -19.84
N VAL A 16 2.33 -0.49 -19.81
CA VAL A 16 1.50 -0.63 -18.60
C VAL A 16 2.29 -1.21 -17.43
N ARG A 17 3.23 -2.15 -17.66
CA ARG A 17 4.13 -2.62 -16.59
C ARG A 17 4.97 -1.50 -16.00
N PHE A 18 5.53 -0.65 -16.86
CA PHE A 18 6.35 0.46 -16.41
C PHE A 18 5.54 1.44 -15.53
N ILE A 19 4.34 1.81 -15.99
CA ILE A 19 3.46 2.70 -15.23
C ILE A 19 3.07 2.09 -13.88
N ILE A 20 2.72 0.80 -13.85
CA ILE A 20 2.40 0.10 -12.60
C ILE A 20 3.60 0.14 -11.64
N GLY A 21 4.81 -0.14 -12.12
CA GLY A 21 6.01 -0.09 -11.29
C GLY A 21 6.25 1.28 -10.64
N ILE A 22 5.98 2.37 -11.38
CA ILE A 22 6.05 3.74 -10.83
C ILE A 22 5.06 3.93 -9.68
N PHE A 23 3.83 3.43 -9.83
CA PHE A 23 2.82 3.57 -8.78
C PHE A 23 3.06 2.65 -7.58
N GLU A 24 3.59 1.45 -7.78
CA GLU A 24 3.82 0.49 -6.70
C GLU A 24 4.98 0.89 -5.78
N VAL A 25 5.97 1.65 -6.28
CA VAL A 25 7.16 2.01 -5.48
C VAL A 25 6.82 2.81 -4.22
N GLY A 26 5.73 3.59 -4.23
CA GLY A 26 5.30 4.41 -3.10
C GLY A 26 4.54 3.64 -2.01
N LEU A 27 4.09 2.42 -2.30
CA LEU A 27 3.20 1.67 -1.40
C LEU A 27 3.93 1.27 -0.10
N PHE A 28 5.13 0.70 -0.23
CA PHE A 28 5.90 0.23 0.91
C PHE A 28 6.35 1.37 1.85
N PRO A 29 7.03 2.44 1.37
CA PRO A 29 7.39 3.56 2.24
C PRO A 29 6.14 4.25 2.81
N GLY A 30 5.05 4.37 2.04
CA GLY A 30 3.78 4.91 2.53
C GLY A 30 3.20 4.11 3.71
N ALA A 31 3.19 2.78 3.61
CA ALA A 31 2.74 1.90 4.69
C ALA A 31 3.62 2.03 5.95
N VAL A 32 4.94 2.10 5.78
CA VAL A 32 5.89 2.26 6.89
C VAL A 32 5.71 3.62 7.57
N THR A 33 5.59 4.71 6.82
CA THR A 33 5.33 6.04 7.39
C THR A 33 4.01 6.06 8.16
N MET A 34 2.98 5.40 7.65
CA MET A 34 1.70 5.33 8.36
C MET A 34 1.82 4.56 9.68
N LEU A 35 2.53 3.43 9.71
CA LEU A 35 2.77 2.69 10.95
C LEU A 35 3.59 3.50 11.97
N ASN A 36 4.59 4.26 11.53
CA ASN A 36 5.36 5.15 12.40
C ASN A 36 4.49 6.23 13.06
N LYS A 37 3.44 6.71 12.39
CA LYS A 37 2.51 7.70 12.96
C LYS A 37 1.60 7.15 14.06
N TRP A 38 1.41 5.83 14.11
CA TRP A 38 0.45 5.18 15.00
C TRP A 38 1.08 4.36 16.12
N TYR A 39 2.34 3.96 16.00
CA TYR A 39 2.98 3.01 16.91
C TYR A 39 4.36 3.48 17.39
N THR A 40 4.71 3.04 18.60
CA THR A 40 6.04 3.26 19.20
C THR A 40 7.12 2.41 18.53
N LYS A 41 8.39 2.76 18.66
CA LYS A 41 9.51 2.06 17.98
C LYS A 41 9.58 0.58 18.35
N TYR A 42 9.28 0.26 19.62
CA TYR A 42 9.25 -1.11 20.11
C TYR A 42 8.07 -1.93 19.52
N GLU A 43 6.90 -1.32 19.36
CA GLU A 43 5.71 -1.98 18.81
C GLU A 43 5.77 -2.08 17.28
N LEU A 44 6.43 -1.12 16.63
CA LEU A 44 6.55 -1.03 15.17
C LEU A 44 7.19 -2.28 14.56
N ALA A 45 8.24 -2.82 15.18
CA ALA A 45 8.92 -4.01 14.69
C ALA A 45 7.97 -5.22 14.58
N THR A 46 7.10 -5.42 15.59
CA THR A 46 6.10 -6.49 15.58
C THR A 46 4.99 -6.25 14.56
N ARG A 47 4.57 -4.99 14.36
CA ARG A 47 3.55 -4.66 13.34
C ARG A 47 4.10 -4.82 11.93
N LEU A 48 5.34 -4.43 11.71
CA LEU A 48 6.01 -4.57 10.42
C LEU A 48 6.27 -6.04 10.10
N SER A 49 6.66 -6.86 11.08
CA SER A 49 6.82 -8.30 10.85
C SER A 49 5.50 -8.98 10.47
N LEU A 50 4.38 -8.57 11.07
CA LEU A 50 3.04 -9.03 10.66
C LEU A 50 2.69 -8.62 9.22
N PHE A 51 3.05 -7.40 8.81
CA PHE A 51 2.87 -6.94 7.42
C PHE A 51 3.69 -7.81 6.44
N TYR A 52 4.94 -8.10 6.77
CA TYR A 52 5.80 -8.96 5.96
C TYR A 52 5.31 -10.41 5.89
N THR A 53 4.83 -10.99 6.99
CA THR A 53 4.29 -12.36 6.98
C THR A 53 3.00 -12.43 6.19
N ALA A 54 2.13 -11.42 6.25
CA ALA A 54 0.94 -11.32 5.41
C ALA A 54 1.30 -11.25 3.91
N SER A 55 2.34 -10.47 3.55
CA SER A 55 2.84 -10.39 2.18
C SER A 55 3.37 -11.75 1.68
N ALA A 56 4.18 -12.43 2.50
CA ALA A 56 4.68 -13.77 2.18
C ALA A 56 3.55 -14.79 2.03
N LEU A 57 2.55 -14.72 2.90
CA LEU A 57 1.38 -15.59 2.87
C LEU A 57 0.53 -15.35 1.61
N SER A 58 0.33 -14.08 1.22
CA SER A 58 -0.33 -13.71 -0.03
C SER A 58 0.40 -14.30 -1.24
N GLY A 59 1.73 -14.26 -1.26
CA GLY A 59 2.54 -14.90 -2.30
C GLY A 59 2.31 -16.41 -2.39
N ALA A 60 2.22 -17.10 -1.25
CA ALA A 60 1.95 -18.53 -1.20
C ALA A 60 0.55 -18.89 -1.75
N PHE A 61 -0.48 -18.07 -1.47
CA PHE A 61 -1.84 -18.30 -1.97
C PHE A 61 -2.07 -17.83 -3.41
N SER A 62 -1.27 -16.89 -3.91
CA SER A 62 -1.42 -16.34 -5.27
C SER A 62 -1.33 -17.42 -6.35
N GLY A 63 -0.37 -18.36 -6.22
CA GLY A 63 -0.23 -19.47 -7.18
C GLY A 63 -1.42 -20.44 -7.19
N LEU A 64 -2.01 -20.72 -6.02
CA LEU A 64 -3.19 -21.56 -5.91
C LEU A 64 -4.43 -20.87 -6.53
N LEU A 65 -4.58 -19.57 -6.30
CA LEU A 65 -5.64 -18.77 -6.89
C LEU A 65 -5.49 -18.70 -8.43
N ALA A 66 -4.27 -18.51 -8.92
CA ALA A 66 -3.96 -18.53 -10.35
C ALA A 66 -4.32 -19.88 -10.99
N TYR A 67 -4.01 -21.00 -10.33
CA TYR A 67 -4.40 -22.34 -10.80
C TYR A 67 -5.93 -22.52 -10.86
N ALA A 68 -6.66 -22.03 -9.86
CA ALA A 68 -8.12 -22.09 -9.85
C ALA A 68 -8.74 -21.25 -10.98
N ILE A 69 -8.22 -20.04 -11.22
CA ILE A 69 -8.70 -19.14 -12.28
C ILE A 69 -8.29 -19.64 -13.67
N ALA A 70 -7.14 -20.31 -13.81
CA ALA A 70 -6.71 -20.90 -15.07
C ALA A 70 -7.69 -21.97 -15.59
N LYS A 71 -8.53 -22.57 -14.74
CA LYS A 71 -9.62 -23.46 -15.18
C LYS A 71 -10.78 -22.74 -15.88
N MET A 72 -10.82 -21.40 -15.88
CA MET A 72 -11.76 -20.59 -16.65
C MET A 72 -11.31 -20.36 -18.11
N ASP A 73 -10.36 -21.16 -18.59
CA ASP A 73 -9.90 -21.11 -19.97
C ASP A 73 -11.06 -21.37 -20.95
N GLY A 74 -11.23 -20.48 -21.93
CA GLY A 74 -12.34 -20.52 -22.89
C GLY A 74 -13.64 -19.84 -22.44
N VAL A 75 -13.73 -19.35 -21.20
CA VAL A 75 -14.87 -18.52 -20.76
C VAL A 75 -14.84 -17.18 -21.50
N ALA A 76 -15.94 -16.85 -22.18
CA ALA A 76 -16.08 -15.68 -23.08
C ALA A 76 -15.08 -15.63 -24.26
N GLY A 77 -14.51 -16.79 -24.67
CA GLY A 77 -13.56 -16.87 -25.77
C GLY A 77 -12.21 -16.22 -25.47
N GLN A 78 -11.85 -16.09 -24.19
CA GLN A 78 -10.61 -15.50 -23.72
C GLN A 78 -9.71 -16.56 -23.06
N GLU A 79 -8.41 -16.42 -23.27
CA GLU A 79 -7.38 -17.24 -22.63
C GLU A 79 -7.41 -17.10 -21.11
N GLY A 80 -7.25 -18.21 -20.37
CA GLY A 80 -7.31 -18.23 -18.91
C GLY A 80 -6.36 -17.25 -18.21
N TRP A 81 -5.19 -16.95 -18.80
CA TRP A 81 -4.24 -15.98 -18.24
C TRP A 81 -4.76 -14.53 -18.23
N ARG A 82 -5.64 -14.16 -19.17
CA ARG A 82 -6.25 -12.82 -19.22
C ARG A 82 -7.21 -12.60 -18.06
N TRP A 83 -7.93 -13.66 -17.68
CA TRP A 83 -8.85 -13.66 -16.54
C TRP A 83 -8.13 -13.43 -15.21
N ILE A 84 -6.91 -13.96 -15.05
CA ILE A 84 -6.09 -13.74 -13.85
C ILE A 84 -5.84 -12.23 -13.66
N PHE A 85 -5.28 -11.56 -14.68
CA PHE A 85 -4.99 -10.12 -14.61
C PHE A 85 -6.24 -9.25 -14.45
N LEU A 86 -7.37 -9.67 -15.04
CA LEU A 86 -8.63 -8.92 -14.95
C LEU A 86 -9.21 -9.01 -13.53
N LEU A 87 -9.34 -10.22 -12.97
CA LEU A 87 -9.90 -10.44 -11.64
C LEU A 87 -9.01 -9.84 -10.54
N GLU A 88 -7.70 -10.06 -10.64
CA GLU A 88 -6.73 -9.48 -9.71
C GLU A 88 -6.80 -7.95 -9.78
N GLY A 89 -6.80 -7.37 -10.98
CA GLY A 89 -6.89 -5.94 -11.16
C GLY A 89 -8.18 -5.30 -10.66
N ILE A 90 -9.33 -5.94 -10.85
CA ILE A 90 -10.61 -5.44 -10.30
C ILE A 90 -10.53 -5.41 -8.78
N THR A 91 -9.99 -6.47 -8.17
CA THR A 91 -9.83 -6.54 -6.72
C THR A 91 -8.90 -5.42 -6.21
N THR A 92 -7.81 -5.13 -6.92
CA THR A 92 -6.90 -4.02 -6.57
C THR A 92 -7.60 -2.66 -6.66
N VAL A 93 -8.40 -2.42 -7.71
CA VAL A 93 -9.14 -1.16 -7.88
C VAL A 93 -10.18 -0.99 -6.78
N LEU A 94 -10.93 -2.04 -6.44
CA LEU A 94 -11.89 -2.02 -5.34
C LEU A 94 -11.22 -1.70 -4.00
N MET A 95 -10.09 -2.35 -3.71
CA MET A 95 -9.30 -2.03 -2.51
C MET A 95 -8.83 -0.57 -2.53
N GLY A 96 -8.33 -0.06 -3.65
CA GLY A 96 -7.93 1.35 -3.78
C GLY A 96 -9.06 2.35 -3.51
N VAL A 97 -10.30 2.02 -3.85
CA VAL A 97 -11.48 2.84 -3.54
C VAL A 97 -11.88 2.73 -2.07
N ILE A 98 -11.74 1.55 -1.45
CA ILE A 98 -12.12 1.31 -0.05
C ILE A 98 -11.09 1.90 0.92
N THR A 99 -9.80 1.84 0.59
CA THR A 99 -8.69 2.31 1.42
C THR A 99 -8.91 3.72 2.01
N PRO A 100 -9.26 4.78 1.26
CA PRO A 100 -9.47 6.11 1.85
C PRO A 100 -10.60 6.18 2.88
N PHE A 101 -11.53 5.22 2.89
CA PHE A 101 -12.61 5.18 3.89
C PHE A 101 -12.26 4.36 5.14
N LEU A 102 -11.41 3.35 4.97
CA LEU A 102 -11.05 2.43 6.06
C LEU A 102 -9.77 2.86 6.79
N LEU A 103 -8.85 3.51 6.09
CA LEU A 103 -7.52 3.82 6.58
C LEU A 103 -7.53 5.13 7.39
N PRO A 104 -7.21 5.11 8.70
CA PRO A 104 -7.21 6.32 9.50
C PRO A 104 -5.94 7.15 9.25
N ASP A 105 -6.11 8.41 8.83
CA ASP A 105 -5.01 9.30 8.41
C ASP A 105 -3.93 9.50 9.47
N THR A 106 -4.31 9.84 10.71
CA THR A 106 -3.37 10.22 11.78
C THR A 106 -4.10 10.12 13.13
N PRO A 107 -3.44 9.78 14.25
CA PRO A 107 -4.08 9.85 15.58
C PRO A 107 -4.63 11.25 15.91
N GLU A 108 -4.09 12.31 15.28
CA GLU A 108 -4.57 13.70 15.35
C GLU A 108 -5.89 13.93 14.60
N ARG A 109 -6.11 13.23 13.48
CA ARG A 109 -7.42 13.16 12.81
C ARG A 109 -8.21 12.01 13.43
N ARG A 110 -8.80 12.31 14.58
CA ARG A 110 -9.57 11.37 15.41
C ARG A 110 -10.45 10.43 14.56
N PRO A 111 -10.17 9.11 14.58
CA PRO A 111 -11.09 8.13 14.02
C PRO A 111 -12.41 8.12 14.78
N LYS A 112 -13.52 7.79 14.11
CA LYS A 112 -14.86 7.71 14.74
C LYS A 112 -14.95 6.71 15.91
N TRP A 113 -13.97 5.82 16.05
CA TRP A 113 -13.94 4.77 17.07
C TRP A 113 -13.07 5.11 18.29
N LEU A 114 -12.36 6.26 18.30
CA LEU A 114 -11.42 6.62 19.36
C LEU A 114 -11.92 7.79 20.21
N THR A 115 -11.85 7.64 21.54
CA THR A 115 -12.22 8.70 22.48
C THR A 115 -11.17 9.81 22.49
N GLU A 116 -11.53 11.01 22.95
CA GLU A 116 -10.66 12.20 22.91
C GLU A 116 -9.46 11.99 23.84
N GLU A 117 -9.73 11.40 25.01
CA GLU A 117 -8.75 11.04 26.02
C GLU A 117 -7.77 9.97 25.52
N GLU A 118 -8.26 8.99 24.76
CA GLU A 118 -7.44 7.91 24.18
C GLU A 118 -6.53 8.43 23.07
N SER A 119 -7.03 9.32 22.22
CA SER A 119 -6.24 9.99 21.17
C SER A 119 -5.12 10.84 21.79
N ASP A 120 -5.44 11.65 22.79
CA ASP A 120 -4.46 12.50 23.48
C ASP A 120 -3.40 11.65 24.22
N TYR A 121 -3.80 10.54 24.84
CA TYR A 121 -2.85 9.58 25.43
C TYR A 121 -1.89 9.00 24.40
N LEU A 122 -2.39 8.57 23.23
CA LEU A 122 -1.56 8.01 22.15
C LEU A 122 -0.56 9.04 21.61
N ILE A 123 -1.02 10.28 21.36
CA ILE A 123 -0.16 11.37 20.88
C ILE A 123 0.95 11.66 21.91
N ARG A 124 0.60 11.82 23.18
CA ARG A 124 1.58 12.08 24.25
C ARG A 124 2.59 10.96 24.39
N ARG A 125 2.16 9.70 24.26
CA ARG A 125 3.03 8.52 24.31
C ARG A 125 4.06 8.52 23.18
N ILE A 126 3.62 8.80 21.95
CA ILE A 126 4.50 8.86 20.77
C ILE A 126 5.48 10.04 20.87
N VAL A 127 5.02 11.22 21.30
CA VAL A 127 5.86 12.41 21.48
C VAL A 127 6.91 12.20 22.58
N ALA A 128 6.55 11.54 23.68
CA ALA A 128 7.49 11.23 24.76
C ALA A 128 8.63 10.30 24.30
N GLU A 129 8.34 9.31 23.45
CA GLU A 129 9.36 8.40 22.91
C GLU A 129 10.25 9.07 21.85
N ASN A 130 9.73 10.06 21.13
CA ASN A 130 10.49 10.86 20.17
C ASN A 130 11.27 12.03 20.81
N GLY A 131 11.40 12.06 22.14
CA GLY A 131 12.21 13.07 22.83
C GLY A 131 11.54 14.43 23.01
N GLY A 132 10.21 14.51 22.92
CA GLY A 132 9.44 15.74 23.11
C GLY A 132 9.20 16.54 21.83
N GLU A 133 9.77 16.12 20.70
CA GLU A 133 9.42 16.69 19.40
C GLU A 133 8.09 16.10 18.92
N ARG A 134 7.09 16.97 18.74
CA ARG A 134 5.95 16.62 17.89
C ARG A 134 6.52 16.44 16.49
N ALA A 135 6.24 15.29 15.87
CA ALA A 135 6.58 15.05 14.47
C ALA A 135 5.78 16.05 13.62
N ASN A 136 6.33 17.24 13.45
CA ASN A 136 5.74 18.34 12.72
C ASN A 136 6.00 18.06 11.23
N GLU A 137 5.28 17.08 10.70
CA GLU A 137 5.26 16.77 9.28
C GLU A 137 4.04 17.44 8.63
N GLU A 138 3.89 18.75 8.81
CA GLU A 138 3.17 19.54 7.81
C GLU A 138 3.94 19.35 6.50
N GLY A 139 3.38 18.52 5.61
CA GLY A 139 4.04 17.90 4.48
C GLY A 139 5.18 18.72 3.89
N GLN A 140 6.41 18.26 4.09
CA GLN A 140 7.51 18.65 3.22
C GLN A 140 7.07 18.28 1.81
N LYS A 141 6.55 19.27 1.07
CA LYS A 141 6.24 19.12 -0.34
C LYS A 141 7.51 18.60 -0.98
N LEU A 142 7.45 17.39 -1.55
CA LEU A 142 8.54 16.78 -2.31
C LEU A 142 9.00 17.79 -3.37
N THR A 143 9.96 18.62 -3.00
CA THR A 143 10.47 19.69 -3.84
C THR A 143 11.66 19.09 -4.56
N LEU A 144 11.75 19.31 -5.86
CA LEU A 144 12.85 18.78 -6.68
C LEU A 144 14.24 19.14 -6.13
N ALA A 145 14.34 20.22 -5.36
CA ALA A 145 15.54 20.59 -4.61
C ALA A 145 15.95 19.56 -3.54
N LEU A 146 15.00 19.03 -2.76
CA LEU A 146 15.25 18.02 -1.72
C LEU A 146 15.73 16.69 -2.32
N ILE A 147 15.14 16.30 -3.47
CA ILE A 147 15.56 15.10 -4.20
C ILE A 147 16.98 15.29 -4.75
N LYS A 148 17.30 16.50 -5.25
CA LYS A 148 18.64 16.81 -5.75
C LYS A 148 19.68 16.74 -4.62
N ASP A 149 19.40 17.34 -3.47
CA ASP A 149 20.32 17.35 -2.33
C ASP A 149 20.61 15.92 -1.82
N VAL A 150 19.58 15.08 -1.66
CA VAL A 150 19.75 13.68 -1.20
C VAL A 150 20.53 12.81 -2.20
N VAL A 151 20.50 13.13 -3.50
CA VAL A 151 21.23 12.38 -4.53
C VAL A 151 22.67 12.86 -4.70
N THR A 152 22.98 14.08 -4.23
CA THR A 152 24.33 14.64 -4.31
C THR A 152 25.14 14.56 -3.02
N ASP A 153 24.51 14.13 -1.92
CA ASP A 153 25.15 13.78 -0.64
C ASP A 153 25.48 12.27 -0.60
#